data_AF-A0A1B9XYS4-F1
#
_entry.id   AF-A0A1B9XYS4-F1
#
_cell.length_a   1.000
_cell.length_b   1.000
_cell.length_c   1.000
_cell.angle_alpha   90.00
_cell.angle_beta   90.00
_cell.angle_gamma   90.00
#
_symmetry.space_group_name_H-M   'P 1'
#
loop_
_entity.id
_entity.type
_entity.pdbx_description
1 polymer ?
#
loop_
_entity_poly.entity_id
_entity_poly.type
_entity_poly.pdbx_seq_one_letter_code
_entity_poly.pdbx_strand_id
1 'polypeptide(L)'
;MENKKMLHFRIAERGKMHALDKNYKEALRHYKEALRLTQTQKDSELFFQHYSQCVMEALEQLGSYDEVISFCKNYRDFLADKETNVLVKKHNAFVCERQAIQHILKEEQEEAKTLLTNAQKEIGKGKHPITDELLNWLLRGYKINKDQVTRLQKKHNYFIVRKESVNPKIAMDLPEGISPF
;
A
#
# COMPACT_ATOMS: atom_id res chain seq x y z
N MET A 1 -30.80 7.17 -9.11
CA MET A 1 -29.83 6.11 -9.49
C MET A 1 -28.39 6.58 -9.18
N GLU A 2 -28.18 7.11 -7.97
CA GLU A 2 -27.01 7.94 -7.61
C GLU A 2 -26.12 7.28 -6.52
N ASN A 3 -26.64 6.22 -5.86
CA ASN A 3 -26.03 5.64 -4.66
C ASN A 3 -24.96 4.54 -4.90
N LYS A 4 -24.91 3.89 -6.08
CA LYS A 4 -23.93 2.82 -6.33
C LYS A 4 -22.52 3.33 -6.63
N LYS A 5 -22.39 4.51 -7.26
CA LYS A 5 -21.09 5.09 -7.65
C LYS A 5 -20.23 5.52 -6.46
N MET A 6 -20.80 5.66 -5.27
CA MET A 6 -20.07 6.06 -4.05
C MET A 6 -19.97 4.94 -3.01
N LEU A 7 -20.50 3.74 -3.29
CA LEU A 7 -20.55 2.66 -2.31
C LEU A 7 -19.15 2.21 -1.87
N HIS A 8 -18.26 1.96 -2.83
CA HIS A 8 -16.86 1.60 -2.55
C HIS A 8 -16.15 2.66 -1.71
N PHE A 9 -16.43 3.94 -1.96
CA PHE A 9 -15.85 5.06 -1.24
C PHE A 9 -16.30 5.10 0.22
N ARG A 10 -17.60 4.93 0.47
CA ARG A 10 -18.17 4.91 1.83
C ARG A 10 -17.68 3.70 2.64
N ILE A 11 -17.59 2.53 2.00
CA ILE A 11 -17.05 1.31 2.62
C ILE A 11 -15.56 1.48 2.95
N ALA A 12 -14.77 2.01 2.02
CA ALA A 12 -13.35 2.28 2.28
C ALA A 12 -13.16 3.27 3.42
N GLU A 13 -14.03 4.28 3.53
CA GLU A 13 -13.98 5.26 4.61
C GLU A 13 -14.20 4.63 5.99
N ARG A 14 -15.10 3.64 6.07
CA ARG A 14 -15.28 2.83 7.28
C ARG A 14 -14.06 1.96 7.58
N GLY A 15 -13.44 1.40 6.53
CA GLY A 15 -12.16 0.69 6.66
C GLY A 15 -11.07 1.56 7.29
N LYS A 16 -10.99 2.84 6.91
CA LYS A 16 -10.04 3.79 7.52
C LYS A 16 -10.32 4.04 8.99
N MET A 17 -11.59 4.14 9.39
CA MET A 17 -11.94 4.24 10.81
C MET A 17 -11.44 3.03 11.60
N HIS A 18 -11.68 1.82 11.10
CA HIS A 18 -11.15 0.60 11.73
C HIS A 18 -9.63 0.59 11.81
N ALA A 19 -8.93 1.06 10.77
CA ALA A 19 -7.48 1.16 10.78
C ALA A 19 -6.97 2.16 11.84
N LEU A 20 -7.64 3.31 12.01
CA LEU A 20 -7.32 4.27 13.07
C LEU A 20 -7.52 3.68 14.48
N ASP A 21 -8.50 2.79 14.64
CA ASP A 21 -8.77 2.05 15.88
C ASP A 21 -7.86 0.80 16.04
N LYS A 22 -6.86 0.63 15.16
CA LYS A 22 -5.96 -0.54 15.09
C LYS A 22 -6.68 -1.88 14.85
N ASN A 23 -7.93 -1.85 14.41
CA ASN A 23 -8.68 -3.02 13.97
C ASN A 23 -8.37 -3.32 12.49
N TYR A 24 -7.12 -3.69 12.23
CA TYR A 24 -6.63 -3.87 10.86
C TYR A 24 -7.28 -5.04 10.12
N LYS A 25 -7.79 -6.05 10.85
CA LYS A 25 -8.54 -7.17 10.24
C LYS A 25 -9.84 -6.68 9.62
N GLU A 26 -10.64 -5.90 10.37
CA GLU A 26 -11.88 -5.33 9.83
C GLU A 26 -11.60 -4.25 8.78
N ALA A 27 -10.54 -3.45 8.95
CA ALA A 27 -10.11 -2.50 7.93
C ALA A 27 -9.82 -3.20 6.59
N LEU A 28 -9.08 -4.32 6.63
CA LEU A 28 -8.73 -5.11 5.45
C LEU A 28 -9.97 -5.67 4.75
N ARG A 29 -10.99 -6.14 5.49
CA ARG A 29 -12.27 -6.60 4.91
C ARG A 29 -12.95 -5.49 4.12
N HIS A 30 -13.02 -4.28 4.70
CA HIS A 30 -13.62 -3.12 4.05
C HIS A 30 -12.84 -2.71 2.79
N TYR A 31 -11.51 -2.67 2.85
CA TYR A 31 -10.69 -2.28 1.69
C TYR A 31 -10.75 -3.30 0.56
N LYS A 32 -10.74 -4.61 0.87
CA LYS A 32 -10.88 -5.66 -0.15
C LYS A 32 -12.23 -5.56 -0.86
N GLU A 33 -13.31 -5.31 -0.13
CA GLU A 33 -14.63 -5.12 -0.75
C GLU A 33 -14.69 -3.84 -1.58
N ALA A 34 -14.16 -2.73 -1.07
CA ALA A 34 -14.06 -1.49 -1.85
C ALA A 34 -13.28 -1.69 -3.16
N LEU A 35 -12.17 -2.44 -3.11
CA LEU A 35 -11.37 -2.81 -4.27
C LEU A 35 -12.17 -3.66 -5.27
N ARG A 36 -12.88 -4.68 -4.79
CA ARG A 36 -13.75 -5.53 -5.62
C ARG A 36 -14.82 -4.71 -6.34
N LEU A 37 -15.44 -3.75 -5.65
CA LEU A 37 -16.44 -2.86 -6.24
C LEU A 37 -15.85 -1.92 -7.29
N THR A 38 -14.60 -1.46 -7.14
CA THR A 38 -13.93 -0.61 -8.15
C THR A 38 -13.66 -1.33 -9.47
N GLN A 39 -13.37 -2.63 -9.45
CA GLN A 39 -13.13 -3.41 -10.67
C GLN A 39 -14.34 -3.46 -11.60
N THR A 40 -15.55 -3.24 -11.08
CA THR A 40 -16.79 -3.18 -11.87
C THR A 40 -17.04 -1.82 -12.54
N GLN A 41 -16.19 -0.82 -12.28
CA GLN A 41 -16.34 0.55 -12.78
C GLN A 41 -15.18 0.92 -13.71
N LYS A 42 -15.51 1.33 -14.95
CA LYS A 42 -14.54 1.60 -16.04
C LYS A 42 -13.52 2.73 -15.76
N ASP A 43 -13.81 3.68 -14.87
CA ASP A 43 -13.02 4.91 -14.68
C ASP A 43 -12.47 5.09 -13.24
N SER A 44 -12.13 4.00 -12.55
CA SER A 44 -11.82 4.04 -11.11
C SER A 44 -10.34 3.88 -10.75
N GLU A 45 -9.40 4.07 -11.69
CA GLU A 45 -7.98 3.76 -11.46
C GLU A 45 -7.38 4.43 -10.21
N LEU A 46 -7.73 5.70 -9.95
CA LEU A 46 -7.30 6.39 -8.73
C LEU A 46 -7.84 5.73 -7.45
N PHE A 47 -9.09 5.27 -7.45
CA PHE A 47 -9.67 4.54 -6.33
C PHE A 47 -9.03 3.17 -6.15
N PHE A 48 -8.79 2.46 -7.26
CA PHE A 48 -8.10 1.18 -7.24
C PHE A 48 -6.69 1.33 -6.65
N GLN A 49 -5.92 2.33 -7.09
CA GLN A 49 -4.61 2.65 -6.52
C GLN A 49 -4.70 2.97 -5.03
N HIS A 50 -5.60 3.87 -4.63
CA HIS A 50 -5.78 4.27 -3.23
C HIS A 50 -6.18 3.09 -2.32
N TYR A 51 -7.12 2.24 -2.75
CA TYR A 51 -7.55 1.08 -1.98
C TYR A 51 -6.47 0.01 -1.89
N SER A 52 -5.70 -0.21 -2.96
CA SER A 52 -4.53 -1.09 -2.90
C SER A 52 -3.50 -0.59 -1.88
N GLN A 53 -3.26 0.72 -1.78
CA GLN A 53 -2.38 1.28 -0.75
C GLN A 53 -2.95 1.05 0.67
N CYS A 54 -4.26 1.20 0.86
CA CYS A 54 -4.92 0.91 2.13
C CYS A 54 -4.84 -0.59 2.52
N VAL A 55 -4.99 -1.50 1.55
CA VAL A 55 -4.82 -2.94 1.74
C VAL A 55 -3.39 -3.27 2.17
N MET A 56 -2.38 -2.78 1.44
CA MET A 56 -0.97 -2.99 1.79
C MET A 56 -0.68 -2.48 3.19
N GLU A 57 -1.14 -1.28 3.52
CA GLU A 57 -0.97 -0.70 4.86
C GLU A 57 -1.60 -1.57 5.96
N ALA A 58 -2.82 -2.05 5.80
CA ALA A 58 -3.47 -2.91 6.78
C ALA A 58 -2.71 -4.24 6.98
N LEU A 59 -2.24 -4.84 5.88
CA LEU A 59 -1.43 -6.07 5.93
C LEU A 59 -0.08 -5.85 6.62
N GLU A 60 0.59 -4.74 6.34
CA GLU A 60 1.84 -4.36 7.01
C GLU A 60 1.65 -4.16 8.51
N GLN A 61 0.55 -3.52 8.90
CA GLN A 61 0.21 -3.31 10.32
C GLN A 61 -0.14 -4.61 11.06
N LEU A 62 -0.63 -5.62 10.34
CA LEU A 62 -0.83 -6.97 10.87
C LEU A 62 0.47 -7.79 10.98
N GLY A 63 1.56 -7.33 10.36
CA GLY A 63 2.81 -8.08 10.25
C GLY A 63 2.74 -9.25 9.26
N SER A 64 1.78 -9.23 8.33
CA SER A 64 1.58 -10.27 7.30
C SER A 64 2.58 -10.11 6.15
N TYR A 65 3.88 -10.27 6.41
CA TYR A 65 4.96 -9.96 5.46
C TYR A 65 4.78 -10.66 4.09
N ASP A 66 4.49 -11.96 4.08
CA ASP A 66 4.35 -12.73 2.83
C ASP A 66 3.10 -12.34 2.03
N GLU A 67 2.01 -11.97 2.71
CA GLU A 67 0.81 -11.46 2.05
C GLU A 67 1.06 -10.10 1.40
N VAL A 68 1.80 -9.21 2.08
CA VAL A 68 2.21 -7.91 1.51
C VAL A 68 3.11 -8.13 0.30
N ILE A 69 4.11 -9.01 0.39
CA ILE A 69 5.02 -9.32 -0.73
C ILE A 69 4.24 -9.84 -1.93
N SER A 70 3.35 -10.81 -1.71
CA SER A 70 2.51 -11.41 -2.75
C SER A 70 1.59 -10.36 -3.39
N PHE A 71 0.96 -9.51 -2.57
CA PHE A 71 0.10 -8.43 -3.05
C PHE A 71 0.90 -7.43 -3.90
N CYS A 72 2.07 -6.99 -3.42
CA CYS A 72 2.95 -6.08 -4.15
C CYS A 72 3.38 -6.68 -5.49
N LYS A 73 3.74 -7.97 -5.54
CA LYS A 73 4.15 -8.63 -6.78
C LYS A 73 3.02 -8.63 -7.80
N ASN A 74 1.84 -9.12 -7.42
CA ASN A 74 0.66 -9.14 -8.29
C ASN A 74 0.27 -7.74 -8.77
N TYR A 75 0.41 -6.74 -7.89
CA TYR A 75 0.07 -5.37 -8.22
C TYR A 75 1.09 -4.73 -9.18
N ARG A 76 2.38 -5.06 -9.05
CA ARG A 76 3.41 -4.64 -10.00
C ARG A 76 3.23 -5.29 -11.37
N ASP A 77 2.84 -6.57 -11.42
CA ASP A 77 2.50 -7.24 -12.68
C ASP A 77 1.32 -6.55 -13.36
N PHE A 78 0.28 -6.18 -12.61
CA PHE A 78 -0.83 -5.36 -13.12
C PHE A 78 -0.39 -4.00 -13.67
N LEU A 79 0.60 -3.33 -13.03
CA LEU A 79 1.13 -2.06 -13.52
C LEU A 79 2.01 -2.22 -14.76
N ALA A 80 2.68 -3.36 -14.94
CA ALA A 80 3.52 -3.63 -16.11
C ALA A 80 2.70 -3.71 -17.40
N ASP A 81 1.43 -4.12 -17.31
CA ASP A 81 0.49 -4.16 -18.43
C ASP A 81 -0.08 -2.78 -18.82
N LYS A 82 0.22 -1.72 -18.05
CA LYS A 82 -0.26 -0.36 -18.29
C LYS A 82 0.72 0.44 -19.16
N GLU A 83 0.19 1.42 -19.88
CA GLU A 83 1.03 2.38 -20.60
C GLU A 83 1.98 3.09 -19.64
N THR A 84 3.28 2.97 -19.92
CA THR A 84 4.31 3.49 -19.04
C THR A 84 4.37 5.02 -19.13
N ASN A 85 3.85 5.69 -18.10
CA ASN A 85 4.00 7.12 -17.91
C ASN A 85 4.63 7.44 -16.54
N VAL A 86 4.90 8.73 -16.28
CA VAL A 86 5.56 9.18 -15.05
C VAL A 86 4.78 8.79 -13.78
N LEU A 87 3.44 8.78 -13.83
CA LEU A 87 2.60 8.40 -12.69
C LEU A 87 2.70 6.90 -12.41
N VAL A 88 2.62 6.07 -13.45
CA VAL A 88 2.79 4.61 -13.35
C VAL A 88 4.16 4.25 -12.78
N LYS A 89 5.23 4.91 -13.25
CA LYS A 89 6.60 4.71 -12.72
C LYS A 89 6.71 5.06 -11.24
N LYS A 90 6.15 6.21 -10.83
CA LYS A 90 6.12 6.62 -9.42
C LYS A 90 5.36 5.64 -8.55
N HIS A 91 4.21 5.17 -9.03
CA HIS A 91 3.38 4.23 -8.28
C HIS A 91 4.03 2.85 -8.18
N ASN A 92 4.65 2.36 -9.25
CA ASN A 92 5.44 1.13 -9.22
C ASN A 92 6.62 1.23 -8.24
N ALA A 93 7.33 2.37 -8.20
CA ALA A 93 8.41 2.58 -7.24
C ALA A 93 7.93 2.56 -5.79
N PHE A 94 6.76 3.15 -5.51
CA PHE A 94 6.13 3.06 -4.19
C PHE A 94 5.84 1.61 -3.80
N VAL A 95 5.28 0.81 -4.72
CA VAL A 95 4.97 -0.60 -4.45
C VAL A 95 6.25 -1.43 -4.26
N CYS A 96 7.29 -1.17 -5.06
CA CYS A 96 8.62 -1.77 -4.89
C CYS A 96 9.22 -1.45 -3.51
N GLU A 97 9.09 -0.20 -3.04
CA GLU A 97 9.55 0.20 -1.71
C GLU A 97 8.83 -0.58 -0.61
N ARG A 98 7.50 -0.66 -0.68
CA ARG A 98 6.71 -1.42 0.29
C ARG A 98 7.12 -2.89 0.33
N GLN A 99 7.32 -3.50 -0.83
CA GLN A 99 7.79 -4.88 -0.97
C GLN A 99 9.20 -5.05 -0.36
N ALA A 100 10.13 -4.15 -0.70
CA ALA A 100 11.51 -4.20 -0.21
C ALA A 100 11.58 -4.06 1.31
N ILE A 101 10.73 -3.22 1.92
CA ILE A 101 10.63 -3.12 3.37
C ILE A 101 10.27 -4.46 4.00
N GLN A 102 9.35 -5.23 3.40
CA GLN A 102 8.99 -6.55 3.94
C GLN A 102 10.14 -7.54 3.85
N HIS A 103 10.86 -7.56 2.71
CA HIS A 103 12.07 -8.36 2.56
C HIS A 103 13.14 -7.99 3.61
N ILE A 104 13.35 -6.70 3.89
CA ILE A 104 14.24 -6.24 4.97
C ILE A 104 13.80 -6.82 6.32
N LEU A 105 12.50 -6.75 6.64
CA LEU A 105 11.95 -7.25 7.90
C LEU A 105 12.03 -8.78 8.03
N LYS A 106 12.12 -9.49 6.90
CA LYS A 106 12.38 -10.94 6.83
C LYS A 106 13.86 -11.32 6.74
N GLU A 107 14.77 -10.34 6.83
CA GLU A 107 16.22 -10.52 6.65
C GLU A 107 16.65 -10.95 5.23
N GLU A 108 15.79 -10.79 4.23
CA GLU A 108 15.99 -11.07 2.81
C GLU A 108 16.61 -9.84 2.10
N GLN A 109 17.86 -9.52 2.45
CA GLN A 109 18.47 -8.23 2.08
C GLN A 109 18.77 -8.07 0.58
N GLU A 110 19.11 -9.15 -0.13
CA GLU A 110 19.48 -9.06 -1.56
C GLU A 110 18.23 -8.84 -2.45
N GLU A 111 17.11 -9.43 -2.07
CA GLU A 111 15.80 -9.20 -2.68
C GLU A 111 15.39 -7.72 -2.53
N ALA A 112 15.49 -7.20 -1.30
CA ALA A 112 15.22 -5.79 -1.02
C ALA A 112 16.12 -4.85 -1.82
N LYS A 113 17.43 -5.13 -1.85
CA LYS A 113 18.42 -4.33 -2.56
C LYS A 113 18.16 -4.31 -4.06
N THR A 114 17.79 -5.45 -4.65
CA THR A 114 17.44 -5.56 -6.07
C THR A 114 16.22 -4.69 -6.40
N LEU A 115 15.16 -4.77 -5.59
CA LEU A 115 13.94 -3.97 -5.76
C LEU A 115 14.22 -2.47 -5.68
N LEU A 116 14.94 -2.03 -4.64
CA LEU A 116 15.23 -0.62 -4.41
C LEU A 116 16.19 -0.05 -5.48
N THR A 117 17.15 -0.85 -5.94
CA THR A 117 18.04 -0.46 -7.04
C THR A 117 17.25 -0.21 -8.32
N ASN A 118 16.33 -1.11 -8.66
CA ASN A 118 15.49 -0.96 -9.86
C ASN A 118 14.52 0.22 -9.73
N ALA A 119 13.89 0.40 -8.56
CA ALA A 119 13.03 1.54 -8.30
C ALA A 119 13.78 2.88 -8.43
N GLN A 120 14.97 3.00 -7.84
CA GLN A 120 15.79 4.21 -7.94
C GLN A 120 16.24 4.49 -9.39
N LYS A 121 16.58 3.45 -10.17
CA LYS A 121 16.93 3.61 -11.60
C LYS A 121 15.76 4.18 -12.41
N GLU A 122 14.54 3.71 -12.15
CA GLU A 122 13.35 4.14 -12.90
C GLU A 122 12.91 5.58 -12.61
N ILE A 123 12.98 6.01 -11.35
CA ILE A 123 12.47 7.32 -10.91
C ILE A 123 13.57 8.38 -10.73
N GLY A 124 14.82 7.95 -10.64
CA GLY A 124 15.98 8.80 -10.35
C GLY A 124 16.27 8.95 -8.85
N LYS A 125 17.56 9.02 -8.51
CA LYS A 125 18.05 9.27 -7.14
C LYS A 125 17.56 10.62 -6.60
N GLY A 126 17.17 10.65 -5.33
CA GLY A 126 16.68 11.86 -4.64
C GLY A 126 15.20 12.15 -4.88
N LYS A 127 14.49 11.30 -5.62
CA LYS A 127 13.05 11.44 -5.89
C LYS A 127 12.18 10.60 -4.95
N HIS A 128 12.77 9.65 -4.22
CA HIS A 128 12.04 8.73 -3.36
C HIS A 128 12.85 8.45 -2.09
N PRO A 129 12.69 9.30 -1.05
CA PRO A 129 13.63 9.37 0.07
C PRO A 129 13.80 8.08 0.86
N ILE A 130 12.71 7.33 1.12
CA ILE A 130 12.79 6.07 1.86
C ILE A 130 13.60 5.05 1.06
N THR A 131 13.31 4.90 -0.25
CA THR A 131 14.09 4.05 -1.16
C THR A 131 15.56 4.42 -1.20
N ASP A 132 15.88 5.71 -1.31
CA ASP A 132 17.26 6.19 -1.35
C ASP A 132 18.01 5.88 -0.03
N GLU A 133 17.35 6.09 1.11
CA GLU A 133 17.94 5.88 2.44
C GLU A 133 18.14 4.39 2.73
N LEU A 134 17.14 3.55 2.47
CA LEU A 134 17.22 2.08 2.62
C LEU A 134 18.28 1.48 1.69
N LEU A 135 18.30 1.87 0.41
CA LEU A 135 19.28 1.36 -0.54
C LEU A 135 20.71 1.74 -0.12
N ASN A 136 20.92 2.98 0.33
CA ASN A 136 22.23 3.39 0.84
C ASN A 136 22.65 2.58 2.07
N TRP A 137 21.72 2.18 2.94
CA TRP A 137 22.07 1.31 4.07
C TRP A 137 22.44 -0.11 3.63
N LEU A 138 21.66 -0.70 2.72
CA LEU A 138 21.93 -2.05 2.19
C LEU A 138 23.26 -2.10 1.42
N LEU A 139 23.57 -1.08 0.61
CA LEU A 139 24.83 -1.00 -0.13
C LEU A 139 26.06 -0.90 0.78
N ARG A 140 25.90 -0.38 2.00
CA ARG A 140 26.96 -0.29 3.02
C ARG A 140 27.05 -1.54 3.90
N GLY A 141 26.21 -2.55 3.66
CA GLY A 141 26.18 -3.79 4.43
C GLY A 141 25.60 -3.64 5.84
N TYR A 142 24.78 -2.61 6.10
CA TYR A 142 24.13 -2.48 7.40
C TYR A 142 22.99 -3.50 7.53
N LYS A 143 22.93 -4.18 8.69
CA LYS A 143 21.73 -4.90 9.10
C LYS A 143 20.68 -3.88 9.56
N ILE A 144 19.60 -3.76 8.80
CA ILE A 144 18.50 -2.84 9.09
C ILE A 144 17.50 -3.55 10.00
N ASN A 145 17.16 -2.93 11.13
CA ASN A 145 16.18 -3.47 12.07
C ASN A 145 14.80 -2.78 11.98
N LYS A 146 13.79 -3.39 12.62
CA LYS A 146 12.40 -2.90 12.60
C LYS A 146 12.25 -1.46 13.13
N ASP A 147 13.04 -1.07 14.13
CA ASP A 147 12.96 0.27 14.70
C ASP A 147 13.51 1.34 13.74
N GLN A 148 14.57 1.03 13.00
CA GLN A 148 15.09 1.89 11.94
C GLN A 148 14.06 2.08 10.83
N VAL A 149 13.46 0.99 10.35
CA VAL A 149 12.38 1.04 9.35
C VAL A 149 11.21 1.88 9.87
N THR A 150 10.74 1.63 11.10
CA THR A 150 9.61 2.34 11.69
C THR A 150 9.87 3.84 11.82
N ARG A 151 11.08 4.24 12.25
CA ARG A 151 11.46 5.66 12.34
C ARG A 151 11.50 6.31 10.96
N LEU A 152 12.03 5.62 9.95
CA LEU A 152 12.11 6.11 8.59
C LEU A 152 10.71 6.29 7.97
N GLN A 153 9.83 5.30 8.14
CA GLN A 153 8.44 5.35 7.70
C GLN A 153 7.69 6.52 8.33
N LYS A 154 7.86 6.76 9.64
CA LYS A 154 7.27 7.90 10.35
C LYS A 154 7.78 9.23 9.82
N LYS A 155 9.11 9.38 9.66
CA LYS A 155 9.77 10.59 9.14
C LYS A 155 9.22 11.01 7.77
N HIS A 156 8.92 10.03 6.92
CA HIS A 156 8.50 10.26 5.53
C HIS A 156 7.01 10.06 5.27
N ASN A 157 6.19 10.03 6.32
CA ASN A 157 4.73 9.98 6.14
C ASN A 157 4.25 8.75 5.34
N TYR A 158 4.92 7.62 5.49
CA TYR A 158 4.75 6.41 4.68
C TYR A 158 3.32 5.83 4.66
N PHE A 159 2.61 5.91 5.79
CA PHE A 159 1.23 5.47 5.91
C PHE A 159 0.25 6.59 5.55
N ILE A 160 -0.78 6.23 4.78
CA ILE A 160 -1.74 7.15 4.16
C ILE A 160 -3.03 7.30 4.97
N VAL A 161 -3.37 6.33 5.82
CA VAL A 161 -4.55 6.42 6.68
C VAL A 161 -4.21 7.20 7.94
N ARG A 162 -4.86 8.34 8.11
CA ARG A 162 -4.58 9.31 9.18
C ARG A 162 -5.87 9.96 9.63
N LYS A 163 -5.87 10.54 10.83
CA LYS A 163 -7.08 11.17 11.40
C LYS A 163 -7.63 12.27 10.47
N GLU A 164 -6.74 13.01 9.82
CA GLU A 164 -7.06 14.07 8.87
C GLU A 164 -7.56 13.57 7.51
N SER A 165 -7.30 12.31 7.13
CA SER A 165 -7.71 11.73 5.84
C SER A 165 -8.99 10.90 5.93
N VAL A 166 -9.67 10.95 7.08
CA VAL A 166 -10.92 10.24 7.38
C VAL A 166 -12.09 11.19 7.54
N ASN A 167 -13.21 10.87 6.87
CA ASN A 167 -14.50 11.52 6.97
C ASN A 167 -15.54 10.55 7.56
N PRO A 168 -15.74 10.55 8.88
CA PRO A 168 -16.67 9.63 9.53
C PRO A 168 -18.12 9.80 9.09
N LYS A 169 -18.52 10.98 8.58
CA LYS A 169 -19.92 11.30 8.25
C LYS A 169 -20.46 10.50 7.07
N ILE A 170 -19.58 10.02 6.20
CA ILE A 170 -19.96 9.29 4.99
C ILE A 170 -19.69 7.79 5.09
N ALA A 171 -18.99 7.35 6.13
CA ALA A 171 -18.58 5.97 6.33
C ALA A 171 -19.80 5.04 6.36
N MET A 172 -19.65 3.86 5.77
CA MET A 172 -20.69 2.83 5.74
C MET A 172 -20.08 1.47 6.11
N ASP A 173 -20.74 0.75 7.00
CA ASP A 173 -20.43 -0.65 7.29
C ASP A 173 -20.58 -1.53 6.04
N LEU A 174 -19.90 -2.68 6.04
CA LEU A 174 -20.10 -3.70 5.03
C LEU A 174 -21.57 -4.15 5.01
N PRO A 175 -22.23 -4.21 3.83
CA PRO A 175 -23.55 -4.82 3.69
C PRO A 175 -23.62 -6.24 4.27
N GLU A 176 -24.78 -6.61 4.82
CA GLU A 176 -25.02 -7.96 5.34
C GLU A 176 -24.80 -9.01 4.25
N GLY A 177 -24.09 -10.10 4.59
CA GLY A 177 -23.83 -11.22 3.67
C GLY A 177 -22.54 -11.13 2.85
N ILE A 178 -21.72 -10.08 3.01
CA ILE A 178 -20.38 -10.05 2.41
C ILE A 178 -19.44 -10.98 3.20
N SER A 179 -19.11 -12.12 2.58
CA SER A 179 -18.22 -13.15 3.13
C SER A 179 -16.87 -12.55 3.54
N PRO A 180 -16.25 -13.01 4.65
CA PRO A 180 -14.89 -12.60 5.01
C PRO A 180 -13.80 -13.22 4.11
N PHE A 181 -14.19 -14.09 3.16
CA PHE A 181 -13.30 -14.95 2.39
C PHE A 181 -13.78 -15.07 0.94
#